data_AF-A0AAW9BSA8-F1
#
_entry.id   AF-A0AAW9BSA8-F1
#
_cell.length_a   1.000
_cell.length_b   1.000
_cell.length_c   1.000
_cell.angle_alpha   90.00
_cell.angle_beta   90.00
_cell.angle_gamma   90.00
#
_symmetry.space_group_name_H-M   'P 1'
#
loop_
_entity.id
_entity.type
_entity.pdbx_description
1 polymer ?
#
loop_
_entity_poly.entity_id
_entity_poly.type
_entity_poly.pdbx_seq_one_letter_code
_entity_poly.pdbx_strand_id
1 'polypeptide(L)'
;LRSLDAYIRTKEPLIKEVSISISGVHEQMLVAATDGTFAGDTRPLVRLSISVLAQKGDRRERGSAGGGGRFGYDFFLSETDGVKQAFHFADEAIRMALVNLEAEAAPAGMMPVVLGSGWPGVLLHEAVGHGLEGDFNRKESSVFSGKMGQQVTSSLCTIVDDGTLKDLRGSLNVDDEGVNGQYNTLIENGVLKGYMQDKLNARLMGVNPTGNGRRESYAHLPMPRMTNTYMLPGEHTPEEIISTV
;
A
#
# COMPACT_ATOMS: atom_id res chain seq x y z
N LEU A 1 -10.20 22.25 0.55
CA LEU A 1 -9.04 22.67 -0.29
C LEU A 1 -8.60 24.10 0.03
N ARG A 2 -9.40 25.14 -0.26
CA ARG A 2 -9.04 26.54 0.07
C ARG A 2 -8.68 26.76 1.55
N SER A 3 -9.43 26.14 2.46
CA SER A 3 -9.13 26.17 3.90
C SER A 3 -7.77 25.56 4.26
N LEU A 4 -7.34 24.51 3.56
CA LEU A 4 -6.05 23.85 3.78
C LEU A 4 -4.91 24.72 3.25
N ASP A 5 -5.05 25.31 2.06
CA ASP A 5 -4.06 26.23 1.50
C ASP A 5 -3.84 27.44 2.42
N ALA A 6 -4.93 28.08 2.87
CA ALA A 6 -4.86 29.19 3.82
C ALA A 6 -4.21 28.76 5.15
N TYR A 7 -4.58 27.59 5.68
CA TYR A 7 -4.01 27.03 6.91
C TYR A 7 -2.51 26.80 6.80
N ILE A 8 -2.06 26.11 5.75
CA ILE A 8 -0.64 25.78 5.52
C ILE A 8 0.19 27.06 5.44
N ARG A 9 -0.24 28.03 4.63
CA ARG A 9 0.47 29.30 4.43
C ARG A 9 0.51 30.17 5.68
N THR A 10 -0.52 30.08 6.52
CA THR A 10 -0.57 30.80 7.81
C THR A 10 0.32 30.12 8.85
N LYS A 11 0.33 28.78 8.86
CA LYS A 11 1.05 27.99 9.86
C LYS A 11 2.57 28.04 9.69
N GLU A 12 3.06 28.01 8.44
CA GLU A 12 4.49 27.97 8.17
C GLU A 12 4.91 28.98 7.08
N PRO A 13 5.50 30.13 7.45
CA PRO A 13 5.93 31.18 6.51
C PRO A 13 7.02 30.76 5.51
N LEU A 14 7.77 29.69 5.80
CA LEU A 14 8.76 29.15 4.87
C LEU A 14 8.11 28.48 3.65
N ILE A 15 6.82 28.08 3.72
CA ILE A 15 6.11 27.51 2.59
C ILE A 15 5.76 28.58 1.55
N LYS A 16 6.25 28.40 0.32
CA LYS A 16 6.05 29.33 -0.81
C LYS A 16 5.00 28.83 -1.79
N GLU A 17 4.98 27.53 -2.05
CA GLU A 17 4.02 26.89 -2.96
C GLU A 17 3.25 25.80 -2.22
N VAL A 18 1.97 25.68 -2.57
CA VAL A 18 1.07 24.66 -2.05
C VAL A 18 0.27 24.13 -3.23
N SER A 19 0.29 22.81 -3.42
CA SER A 19 -0.54 22.10 -4.39
C SER A 19 -1.40 21.10 -3.62
N ILE A 20 -2.72 21.23 -3.77
CA ILE A 20 -3.68 20.35 -3.12
C ILE A 20 -4.61 19.79 -4.20
N SER A 21 -4.66 18.47 -4.31
CA SER A 21 -5.55 17.77 -5.22
C SER A 21 -6.45 16.80 -4.46
N ILE A 22 -7.68 16.67 -4.93
CA ILE A 22 -8.61 15.65 -4.49
C ILE A 22 -9.06 14.88 -5.72
N SER A 23 -9.15 13.56 -5.59
CA SER A 23 -9.61 12.67 -6.65
C SER A 23 -10.65 11.71 -6.09
N GLY A 24 -11.60 11.34 -6.94
CA GLY A 24 -12.61 10.34 -6.66
C GLY A 24 -12.88 9.52 -7.90
N VAL A 25 -13.05 8.22 -7.69
CA VAL A 25 -13.47 7.26 -8.70
C VAL A 25 -14.71 6.55 -8.18
N HIS A 26 -15.68 6.36 -9.06
CA HIS A 26 -16.80 5.46 -8.86
C HIS A 26 -16.80 4.49 -10.04
N GLU A 27 -16.45 3.23 -9.76
CA GLU A 27 -16.35 2.19 -10.76
C GLU A 27 -17.41 1.12 -10.48
N GLN A 28 -18.03 0.61 -11.53
CA GLN A 28 -18.91 -0.54 -11.48
C GLN A 28 -18.38 -1.60 -12.43
N MET A 29 -18.36 -2.84 -11.97
CA MET A 29 -17.91 -3.98 -12.77
C MET A 29 -18.92 -5.13 -12.67
N LEU A 30 -19.01 -5.92 -13.74
CA LEU A 30 -19.73 -7.18 -13.79
C LEU A 30 -18.86 -8.19 -14.55
N VAL A 31 -18.71 -9.40 -14.02
CA VAL A 31 -18.00 -10.50 -14.65
C VAL A 31 -18.95 -11.68 -14.84
N ALA A 32 -18.92 -12.27 -16.03
CA ALA A 32 -19.61 -13.49 -16.39
C ALA A 32 -18.60 -14.43 -17.07
N ALA A 33 -18.49 -15.67 -16.60
CA ALA A 33 -17.50 -16.62 -17.11
C ALA A 33 -18.10 -18.01 -17.35
N THR A 34 -17.43 -18.80 -18.20
CA THR A 34 -17.88 -20.15 -18.61
C THR A 34 -17.85 -21.19 -17.48
N ASP A 35 -17.16 -20.91 -16.38
CA ASP A 35 -17.16 -21.72 -15.17
C ASP A 35 -18.41 -21.50 -14.29
N GLY A 36 -19.35 -20.66 -14.75
CA GLY A 36 -20.58 -20.31 -14.05
C GLY A 36 -20.46 -19.07 -13.15
N THR A 37 -19.29 -18.42 -13.09
CA THR A 37 -19.12 -17.19 -12.31
C THR A 37 -20.01 -16.09 -12.86
N PHE A 38 -20.79 -15.46 -11.99
CA PHE A 38 -21.55 -14.24 -12.25
C PHE A 38 -21.48 -13.35 -11.01
N ALA A 39 -20.63 -12.32 -11.05
CA ALA A 39 -20.34 -11.47 -9.91
C ALA A 39 -20.20 -10.00 -10.32
N GLY A 40 -20.43 -9.09 -9.39
CA GLY A 40 -20.37 -7.64 -9.62
C GLY A 40 -19.83 -6.91 -8.41
N ASP A 41 -19.29 -5.71 -8.63
CA ASP A 41 -18.80 -4.85 -7.55
C ASP A 41 -19.05 -3.37 -7.86
N THR A 42 -19.17 -2.57 -6.80
CA THR A 42 -19.22 -1.11 -6.85
C THR A 42 -18.09 -0.55 -6.00
N ARG A 43 -17.13 0.11 -6.66
CA ARG A 43 -15.81 0.44 -6.12
C ARG A 43 -15.65 1.95 -6.02
N PRO A 44 -16.05 2.58 -4.90
CA PRO A 44 -15.65 3.94 -4.61
C PRO A 44 -14.15 3.99 -4.30
N LEU A 45 -13.48 5.08 -4.63
CA LEU A 45 -12.12 5.35 -4.20
C LEU A 45 -11.86 6.85 -4.18
N VAL A 46 -11.47 7.38 -3.02
CA VAL A 46 -11.11 8.80 -2.88
C VAL A 46 -9.65 8.94 -2.43
N ARG A 47 -9.01 10.03 -2.83
CA ARG A 47 -7.66 10.39 -2.37
C ARG A 47 -7.49 11.90 -2.29
N LEU A 48 -6.97 12.36 -1.16
CA LEU A 48 -6.44 13.71 -0.98
C LEU A 48 -4.90 13.65 -1.10
N SER A 49 -4.30 14.62 -1.77
CA SER A 49 -2.84 14.75 -1.87
C SER A 49 -2.44 16.20 -1.70
N ILE A 50 -1.51 16.44 -0.77
CA ILE A 50 -0.95 17.74 -0.44
C ILE A 50 0.55 17.67 -0.76
N SER A 51 1.04 18.65 -1.50
CA SER A 51 2.46 18.89 -1.70
C SER A 51 2.76 20.36 -1.42
N VAL A 52 3.85 20.60 -0.70
CA VAL A 52 4.30 21.95 -0.33
C VAL A 52 5.76 22.13 -0.71
N LEU A 53 6.15 23.38 -0.99
CA LEU A 53 7.55 23.77 -1.19
C LEU A 53 7.95 24.76 -0.11
N ALA A 54 8.93 24.38 0.70
CA ALA A 54 9.57 25.23 1.69
C ALA A 54 10.81 25.91 1.08
N GLN A 55 11.11 27.15 1.48
CA GLN A 55 12.32 27.86 1.08
C GLN A 55 12.95 28.62 2.26
N LYS A 56 14.26 28.42 2.49
CA LYS A 56 15.09 29.17 3.44
C LYS A 56 16.38 29.61 2.74
N GLY A 57 16.53 30.92 2.53
CA GLY A 57 17.58 31.46 1.66
C GLY A 57 17.43 30.92 0.25
N ASP A 58 18.52 30.36 -0.29
CA ASP A 58 18.54 29.74 -1.62
C ASP A 58 18.12 28.26 -1.62
N ARG A 59 18.03 27.62 -0.44
CA ARG A 59 17.63 26.21 -0.33
C ARG A 59 16.12 26.07 -0.43
N ARG A 60 15.67 25.14 -1.28
CA ARG A 60 14.25 24.80 -1.49
C ARG A 60 14.07 23.30 -1.34
N GLU A 61 13.05 22.91 -0.60
CA GLU A 61 12.71 21.49 -0.42
C GLU A 61 11.21 21.27 -0.47
N ARG A 62 10.82 20.04 -0.82
CA ARG A 62 9.41 19.65 -0.92
C ARG A 62 9.03 18.65 0.16
N GLY A 63 7.79 18.74 0.61
CA GLY A 63 7.14 17.76 1.45
C GLY A 63 5.80 17.37 0.87
N SER A 64 5.35 16.16 1.17
CA SER A 64 4.04 15.68 0.74
C SER A 64 3.42 14.77 1.79
N ALA A 65 2.09 14.77 1.80
CA ALA A 65 1.30 13.86 2.59
C ALA A 65 -0.09 13.72 1.96
N GLY A 66 -0.80 12.67 2.33
CA GLY A 66 -2.13 12.41 1.83
C GLY A 66 -2.52 10.96 2.03
N GLY A 67 -3.72 10.64 1.58
CA GLY A 67 -4.30 9.33 1.77
C GLY A 67 -5.75 9.30 1.35
N GLY A 68 -6.41 8.21 1.68
CA GLY A 68 -7.80 7.94 1.35
C GLY A 68 -8.03 6.44 1.26
N GLY A 69 -9.19 6.07 0.73
CA GLY A 69 -9.66 4.70 0.71
C GLY A 69 -10.98 4.59 -0.03
N ARG A 70 -11.71 3.51 0.22
CA ARG A 70 -12.93 3.17 -0.51
C ARG A 70 -14.18 3.68 0.20
N PHE A 71 -14.35 4.99 0.22
CA PHE A 71 -15.45 5.69 0.90
C PHE A 71 -15.67 7.09 0.30
N GLY A 72 -16.63 7.85 0.85
CA GLY A 72 -16.91 9.24 0.46
C GLY A 72 -15.89 10.25 1.00
N TYR A 73 -15.95 11.48 0.48
CA TYR A 73 -15.03 12.56 0.87
C TYR A 73 -15.16 13.02 2.33
N ASP A 74 -16.25 12.68 3.02
CA ASP A 74 -16.49 13.02 4.42
C ASP A 74 -15.39 12.51 5.37
N PHE A 75 -14.67 11.45 4.98
CA PHE A 75 -13.47 11.01 5.69
C PHE A 75 -12.42 12.12 5.86
N PHE A 76 -12.27 13.02 4.89
CA PHE A 76 -11.31 14.13 5.02
C PHE A 76 -11.80 15.22 5.99
N LEU A 77 -13.09 15.20 6.33
CA LEU A 77 -13.74 16.12 7.25
C LEU A 77 -13.95 15.50 8.63
N SER A 78 -13.80 14.18 8.79
CA SER A 78 -13.87 13.53 10.10
C SER A 78 -12.73 13.98 10.99
N GLU A 79 -12.98 13.96 12.30
CA GLU A 79 -12.06 14.47 13.30
C GLU A 79 -11.43 13.34 14.10
N THR A 80 -10.16 13.52 14.43
CA THR A 80 -9.43 12.72 15.42
C THR A 80 -8.70 13.70 16.31
N ASP A 81 -8.91 13.59 17.62
CA ASP A 81 -8.43 14.54 18.64
C ASP A 81 -8.83 16.00 18.37
N GLY A 82 -10.05 16.20 17.86
CA GLY A 82 -10.60 17.52 17.54
C GLY A 82 -9.98 18.19 16.30
N VAL A 83 -9.15 17.48 15.54
CA VAL A 83 -8.54 17.97 14.31
C VAL A 83 -9.04 17.15 13.13
N LYS A 84 -9.46 17.83 12.06
CA LYS A 84 -9.93 17.18 10.83
C LYS A 84 -8.80 16.42 10.16
N GLN A 85 -9.09 15.24 9.63
CA GLN A 85 -8.12 14.36 8.97
C GLN A 85 -7.31 15.08 7.87
N ALA A 86 -7.95 15.95 7.09
CA ALA A 86 -7.25 16.72 6.05
C ALA A 86 -6.16 17.66 6.61
N PHE A 87 -6.33 18.17 7.84
CA PHE A 87 -5.38 19.07 8.48
C PHE A 87 -4.21 18.30 9.10
N HIS A 88 -4.42 17.07 9.55
CA HIS A 88 -3.32 16.15 9.90
C HIS A 88 -2.40 15.90 8.69
N PHE A 89 -2.96 15.70 7.49
CA PHE A 89 -2.15 15.62 6.27
C PHE A 89 -1.45 16.93 5.91
N ALA A 90 -2.09 18.08 6.16
CA ALA A 90 -1.44 19.38 5.93
C ALA A 90 -0.19 19.55 6.83
N ASP A 91 -0.33 19.20 8.10
CA ASP A 91 0.75 19.25 9.08
C ASP A 91 1.89 18.30 8.72
N GLU A 92 1.57 17.09 8.30
CA GLU A 92 2.58 16.11 7.89
C GLU A 92 3.33 16.56 6.62
N ALA A 93 2.64 17.16 5.64
CA ALA A 93 3.29 17.70 4.45
C ALA A 93 4.27 18.84 4.80
N ILE A 94 3.90 19.72 5.74
CA ILE A 94 4.79 20.77 6.26
C ILE A 94 5.99 20.14 6.96
N ARG A 95 5.74 19.22 7.90
CA ARG A 95 6.79 18.54 8.68
C ARG A 95 7.82 17.87 7.76
N MET A 96 7.37 17.13 6.75
CA MET A 96 8.23 16.49 5.76
C MET A 96 9.09 17.49 4.99
N ALA A 97 8.53 18.63 4.57
CA ALA A 97 9.28 19.66 3.86
C ALA A 97 10.37 20.28 4.74
N LEU A 98 10.07 20.53 6.02
CA LEU A 98 11.01 21.11 6.97
C LEU A 98 12.13 20.13 7.33
N VAL A 99 11.83 18.86 7.55
CA VAL A 99 12.85 17.81 7.75
C VAL A 99 13.79 17.73 6.55
N ASN A 100 13.26 17.73 5.32
CA ASN A 100 14.08 17.72 4.10
C ASN A 100 14.95 18.98 3.98
N LEU A 101 14.43 20.14 4.41
CA LEU A 101 15.15 21.42 4.38
C LEU A 101 16.35 21.45 5.34
N GLU A 102 16.31 20.65 6.39
CA GLU A 102 17.39 20.54 7.38
C GLU A 102 18.30 19.33 7.15
N ALA A 103 17.89 18.38 6.31
CA ALA A 103 18.64 17.15 6.06
C ALA A 103 20.07 17.40 5.56
N GLU A 104 20.99 16.55 6.02
CA GLU A 104 22.38 16.49 5.58
C GLU A 104 22.61 15.26 4.69
N ALA A 105 23.84 15.09 4.19
CA ALA A 105 24.18 13.91 3.38
C ALA A 105 24.04 12.63 4.20
N ALA A 106 23.30 11.65 3.67
CA ALA A 106 23.20 10.33 4.29
C ALA A 106 24.53 9.55 4.19
N PRO A 107 24.86 8.71 5.19
CA PRO A 107 26.05 7.86 5.14
C PRO A 107 25.94 6.80 4.02
N ALA A 108 27.10 6.36 3.49
CA ALA A 108 27.18 5.35 2.45
C ALA A 108 27.78 4.04 2.96
N GLY A 109 27.21 2.90 2.56
CA GLY A 109 27.70 1.56 2.90
C GLY A 109 26.62 0.63 3.45
N MET A 110 26.99 -0.61 3.76
CA MET A 110 26.11 -1.54 4.46
C MET A 110 26.00 -1.13 5.93
N MET A 111 24.78 -0.95 6.41
CA MET A 111 24.49 -0.61 7.80
C MET A 111 23.14 -1.18 8.24
N PRO A 112 22.91 -1.34 9.56
CA PRO A 112 21.57 -1.60 10.08
C PRO A 112 20.61 -0.48 9.71
N VAL A 113 19.36 -0.83 9.35
CA VAL A 113 18.31 0.12 9.02
C VAL A 113 17.05 -0.27 9.77
N VAL A 114 16.53 0.65 10.60
CA VAL A 114 15.22 0.51 11.22
C VAL A 114 14.18 1.19 10.33
N LEU A 115 13.17 0.43 9.91
CA LEU A 115 12.07 0.94 9.10
C LEU A 115 10.86 1.24 9.99
N GLY A 116 10.26 2.42 9.79
CA GLY A 116 9.02 2.78 10.47
C GLY A 116 7.84 1.91 10.03
N SER A 117 6.73 1.96 10.80
CA SER A 117 5.50 1.26 10.46
C SER A 117 4.74 1.92 9.30
N GLY A 118 3.82 1.18 8.68
CA GLY A 118 2.96 1.69 7.61
C GLY A 118 3.63 1.64 6.23
N TRP A 119 3.78 2.78 5.57
CA TRP A 119 4.25 2.87 4.18
C TRP A 119 5.66 2.29 3.91
N PRO A 120 6.63 2.29 4.84
CA PRO A 120 7.89 1.56 4.65
C PRO A 120 7.71 0.05 4.40
N GLY A 121 6.51 -0.50 4.58
CA GLY A 121 6.09 -1.82 4.09
C GLY A 121 6.24 -2.03 2.57
N VAL A 122 6.58 -0.98 1.80
CA VAL A 122 7.12 -1.13 0.43
C VAL A 122 8.26 -2.15 0.36
N LEU A 123 9.06 -2.29 1.44
CA LEU A 123 10.04 -3.38 1.53
C LEU A 123 9.41 -4.74 1.21
N LEU A 124 8.25 -5.03 1.78
CA LEU A 124 7.56 -6.31 1.61
C LEU A 124 7.00 -6.44 0.19
N HIS A 125 6.45 -5.35 -0.35
CA HIS A 125 5.93 -5.28 -1.72
C HIS A 125 6.98 -5.70 -2.76
N GLU A 126 8.17 -5.14 -2.64
CA GLU A 126 9.26 -5.39 -3.59
C GLU A 126 10.02 -6.69 -3.29
N ALA A 127 10.40 -6.91 -2.03
CA ALA A 127 11.31 -8.00 -1.67
C ALA A 127 10.66 -9.39 -1.78
N VAL A 128 9.35 -9.48 -1.51
CA VAL A 128 8.62 -10.75 -1.59
C VAL A 128 7.31 -10.64 -2.37
N GLY A 129 6.58 -9.52 -2.29
CA GLY A 129 5.23 -9.38 -2.83
C GLY A 129 5.13 -9.79 -4.29
N HIS A 130 5.80 -9.06 -5.19
CA HIS A 130 5.85 -9.42 -6.61
C HIS A 130 6.46 -10.81 -6.86
N GLY A 131 7.48 -11.19 -6.09
CA GLY A 131 8.10 -12.51 -6.19
C GLY A 131 7.14 -13.68 -5.89
N LEU A 132 6.04 -13.41 -5.17
CA LEU A 132 5.01 -14.39 -4.80
C LEU A 132 3.72 -14.27 -5.62
N GLU A 133 3.72 -13.47 -6.70
CA GLU A 133 2.67 -13.52 -7.73
C GLU A 133 2.81 -14.83 -8.55
N GLY A 134 1.71 -15.55 -8.71
CA GLY A 134 1.69 -16.95 -9.16
C GLY A 134 2.13 -17.15 -10.60
N ASP A 135 2.04 -16.12 -11.45
CA ASP A 135 2.43 -16.20 -12.85
C ASP A 135 3.96 -16.28 -13.02
N PHE A 136 4.74 -15.56 -12.20
CA PHE A 136 6.19 -15.68 -12.19
C PHE A 136 6.66 -17.06 -11.70
N ASN A 137 5.99 -17.58 -10.66
CA ASN A 137 6.32 -18.87 -10.05
C ASN A 137 5.95 -20.05 -10.96
N ARG A 138 4.79 -19.97 -11.64
CA ARG A 138 4.38 -20.95 -12.66
C ARG A 138 5.33 -20.99 -13.85
N LYS A 139 5.92 -19.84 -14.23
CA LYS A 139 6.90 -19.73 -15.32
C LYS A 139 8.35 -20.00 -14.88
N GLU A 140 8.56 -20.33 -13.60
CA GLU A 140 9.90 -20.56 -13.02
C GLU A 140 10.86 -19.35 -13.14
N SER A 141 10.29 -18.15 -13.21
CA SER A 141 11.04 -16.89 -13.37
C SER A 141 11.23 -16.13 -12.07
N SER A 142 10.50 -16.51 -11.01
CA SER A 142 10.70 -15.98 -9.65
C SER A 142 11.80 -16.74 -8.92
N VAL A 143 12.56 -16.05 -8.07
CA VAL A 143 13.49 -16.66 -7.11
C VAL A 143 12.80 -17.60 -6.12
N PHE A 144 11.48 -17.44 -5.92
CA PHE A 144 10.67 -18.26 -5.02
C PHE A 144 10.10 -19.52 -5.68
N SER A 145 10.31 -19.71 -6.99
CA SER A 145 9.80 -20.88 -7.72
C SER A 145 10.34 -22.18 -7.09
N GLY A 146 9.44 -23.12 -6.79
CA GLY A 146 9.79 -24.40 -6.15
C GLY A 146 10.24 -24.29 -4.68
N LYS A 147 10.08 -23.14 -4.03
CA LYS A 147 10.47 -22.93 -2.62
C LYS A 147 9.36 -23.19 -1.61
N MET A 148 8.24 -23.77 -2.03
CA MET A 148 7.09 -24.04 -1.14
C MET A 148 7.52 -24.89 0.06
N GLY A 149 7.16 -24.46 1.27
CA GLY A 149 7.55 -25.11 2.52
C GLY A 149 9.00 -24.88 2.97
N GLN A 150 9.80 -24.10 2.22
CA GLN A 150 11.16 -23.73 2.62
C GLN A 150 11.17 -22.44 3.43
N GLN A 151 12.19 -22.28 4.27
CA GLN A 151 12.45 -21.02 4.96
C GLN A 151 13.04 -20.00 3.97
N VAL A 152 12.33 -18.90 3.77
CA VAL A 152 12.67 -17.86 2.78
C VAL A 152 12.96 -16.50 3.43
N THR A 153 12.65 -16.34 4.72
CA THR A 153 12.98 -15.16 5.53
C THR A 153 13.18 -15.56 7.00
N SER A 154 13.47 -14.58 7.86
CA SER A 154 13.56 -14.77 9.31
C SER A 154 12.30 -15.42 9.87
N SER A 155 12.46 -16.25 10.90
CA SER A 155 11.33 -16.89 11.59
C SER A 155 10.41 -15.89 12.31
N LEU A 156 10.87 -14.64 12.48
CA LEU A 156 10.07 -13.54 13.04
C LEU A 156 9.03 -13.00 12.05
N CYS A 157 9.10 -13.37 10.77
CA CYS A 157 8.26 -12.79 9.73
C CYS A 157 7.09 -13.69 9.38
N THR A 158 5.88 -13.19 9.58
CA THR A 158 4.65 -13.70 8.97
C THR A 158 4.06 -12.61 8.09
N ILE A 159 3.93 -12.89 6.79
CA ILE A 159 3.56 -11.92 5.75
C ILE A 159 2.29 -12.42 5.06
N VAL A 160 1.32 -11.52 4.92
CA VAL A 160 0.02 -11.82 4.34
C VAL A 160 -0.33 -10.82 3.26
N ASP A 161 -1.17 -11.25 2.33
CA ASP A 161 -1.90 -10.39 1.39
C ASP A 161 -3.39 -10.51 1.70
N ASP A 162 -4.00 -9.42 2.16
CA ASP A 162 -5.38 -9.44 2.67
C ASP A 162 -6.30 -8.52 1.86
N GLY A 163 -7.15 -9.13 1.05
CA GLY A 163 -8.16 -8.43 0.25
C GLY A 163 -9.41 -8.03 1.04
N THR A 164 -9.56 -8.49 2.29
CA THR A 164 -10.81 -8.43 3.06
C THR A 164 -10.93 -7.20 3.96
N LEU A 165 -9.87 -6.41 4.09
CA LEU A 165 -9.84 -5.26 4.98
C LEU A 165 -10.84 -4.20 4.55
N LYS A 166 -11.83 -3.93 5.41
CA LYS A 166 -12.89 -2.97 5.11
C LYS A 166 -12.32 -1.58 4.79
N ASP A 167 -12.89 -0.92 3.79
CA ASP A 167 -12.66 0.49 3.46
C ASP A 167 -11.23 0.87 2.99
N LEU A 168 -10.28 -0.07 2.98
CA LEU A 168 -8.91 0.20 2.52
C LEU A 168 -8.80 0.27 0.99
N ARG A 169 -7.81 1.07 0.54
CA ARG A 169 -7.53 1.30 -0.88
C ARG A 169 -7.22 0.01 -1.66
N GLY A 170 -6.48 -0.93 -1.06
CA GLY A 170 -6.04 -2.16 -1.73
C GLY A 170 -7.08 -3.27 -1.78
N SER A 171 -8.14 -3.16 -0.97
CA SER A 171 -9.15 -4.21 -0.78
C SER A 171 -10.11 -4.36 -1.95
N LEU A 172 -10.76 -5.52 -2.01
CA LEU A 172 -11.70 -5.91 -3.05
C LEU A 172 -12.81 -6.76 -2.44
N ASN A 173 -14.08 -6.47 -2.76
CA ASN A 173 -15.17 -7.39 -2.41
C ASN A 173 -15.03 -8.68 -3.24
N VAL A 174 -14.89 -8.49 -4.56
CA VAL A 174 -14.47 -9.51 -5.52
C VAL A 174 -13.35 -8.95 -6.40
N ASP A 175 -12.41 -9.80 -6.78
CA ASP A 175 -11.42 -9.49 -7.80
C ASP A 175 -12.05 -9.38 -9.19
N ASP A 176 -11.25 -9.07 -10.21
CA ASP A 176 -11.75 -8.82 -11.56
C ASP A 176 -12.13 -10.10 -12.32
N GLU A 177 -11.99 -11.26 -11.68
CA GLU A 177 -12.43 -12.57 -12.15
C GLU A 177 -13.64 -13.11 -11.36
N GLY A 178 -14.13 -12.33 -10.38
CA GLY A 178 -15.30 -12.64 -9.57
C GLY A 178 -15.02 -13.52 -8.35
N VAL A 179 -13.75 -13.65 -7.95
CA VAL A 179 -13.35 -14.39 -6.75
C VAL A 179 -13.37 -13.43 -5.56
N ASN A 180 -14.01 -13.81 -4.46
CA ASN A 180 -14.04 -13.00 -3.25
C ASN A 180 -12.63 -12.67 -2.76
N GLY A 181 -12.43 -11.47 -2.21
CA GLY A 181 -11.20 -11.14 -1.49
C GLY A 181 -10.94 -12.11 -0.35
N GLN A 182 -9.67 -12.44 -0.09
CA GLN A 182 -9.27 -13.43 0.91
C GLN A 182 -8.13 -12.91 1.79
N TYR A 183 -7.99 -13.50 2.97
CA TYR A 183 -6.81 -13.39 3.82
C TYR A 183 -5.85 -14.51 3.42
N ASN A 184 -4.77 -14.17 2.70
CA ASN A 184 -3.82 -15.14 2.19
C ASN A 184 -2.51 -15.06 2.97
N THR A 185 -2.21 -16.08 3.78
CA THR A 185 -0.89 -16.22 4.40
C THR A 185 0.13 -16.64 3.36
N LEU A 186 1.02 -15.72 2.97
CA LEU A 186 2.06 -15.99 1.98
C LEU A 186 3.29 -16.62 2.62
N ILE A 187 3.71 -16.07 3.76
CA ILE A 187 4.83 -16.56 4.56
C ILE A 187 4.36 -16.65 6.02
N GLU A 188 4.66 -17.75 6.69
CA GLU A 188 4.35 -17.95 8.11
C GLU A 188 5.61 -18.38 8.85
N ASN A 189 6.01 -17.58 9.84
CA ASN A 189 7.22 -17.80 10.64
C ASN A 189 8.45 -18.10 9.76
N GLY A 190 8.62 -17.29 8.71
CA GLY A 190 9.71 -17.41 7.75
C GLY A 190 9.54 -18.47 6.65
N VAL A 191 8.53 -19.32 6.74
CA VAL A 191 8.29 -20.42 5.80
C VAL A 191 7.30 -20.01 4.71
N LEU A 192 7.65 -20.23 3.44
CA LEU A 192 6.77 -19.97 2.30
C LEU A 192 5.56 -20.93 2.30
N LYS A 193 4.34 -20.38 2.29
CA LYS A 193 3.07 -21.12 2.38
C LYS A 193 2.20 -21.04 1.13
N GLY A 194 2.32 -19.99 0.34
CA GLY A 194 1.42 -19.78 -0.79
C GLY A 194 1.91 -18.73 -1.77
N TYR A 195 1.24 -18.71 -2.92
CA TYR A 195 1.36 -17.67 -3.94
C TYR A 195 0.01 -17.00 -4.14
N MET A 196 0.02 -15.75 -4.57
CA MET A 196 -1.20 -15.06 -5.03
C MET A 196 -1.55 -15.56 -6.43
N GLN A 197 -2.82 -15.81 -6.70
CA GLN A 197 -3.30 -16.44 -7.92
C GLN A 197 -4.46 -15.69 -8.58
N ASP A 198 -4.44 -15.70 -9.91
CA ASP A 198 -5.61 -15.56 -10.78
C ASP A 198 -6.12 -16.96 -11.17
N LYS A 199 -7.26 -17.06 -11.86
CA LYS A 199 -7.85 -18.34 -12.28
C LYS A 199 -6.96 -19.10 -13.26
N LEU A 200 -6.27 -18.40 -14.16
CA LEU A 200 -5.40 -19.02 -15.16
C LEU A 200 -4.22 -19.75 -14.50
N ASN A 201 -3.48 -19.06 -13.65
CA ASN A 201 -2.28 -19.60 -13.01
C ASN A 201 -2.66 -20.60 -11.91
N ALA A 202 -3.74 -20.35 -11.17
CA ALA A 202 -4.28 -21.34 -10.22
C ALA A 202 -4.52 -22.69 -10.90
N ARG A 203 -5.22 -22.69 -12.05
CA ARG A 203 -5.48 -23.91 -12.83
C ARG A 203 -4.19 -24.60 -13.30
N LEU A 204 -3.24 -23.84 -13.85
CA LEU A 204 -1.99 -24.40 -14.36
C LEU A 204 -1.09 -24.96 -13.25
N MET A 205 -1.20 -24.43 -12.04
CA MET A 205 -0.46 -24.90 -10.86
C MET A 205 -1.22 -25.94 -10.03
N GLY A 206 -2.48 -26.26 -10.39
CA GLY A 206 -3.31 -27.22 -9.65
C GLY A 206 -3.74 -26.74 -8.26
N VAL A 207 -3.92 -25.43 -8.08
CA VAL A 207 -4.35 -24.80 -6.82
C VAL A 207 -5.64 -24.00 -7.00
N ASN A 208 -6.19 -23.47 -5.91
CA ASN A 208 -7.40 -22.63 -5.94
C ASN A 208 -7.06 -21.16 -6.22
N PRO A 209 -7.98 -20.38 -6.83
CA PRO A 209 -7.87 -18.93 -6.91
C PRO A 209 -7.89 -18.26 -5.53
N THR A 210 -7.16 -17.16 -5.37
CA THR A 210 -6.94 -16.52 -4.06
C THR A 210 -7.55 -15.12 -3.93
N GLY A 211 -8.33 -14.66 -4.91
CA GLY A 211 -8.88 -13.29 -4.94
C GLY A 211 -7.85 -12.24 -5.36
N ASN A 212 -6.85 -12.64 -6.15
CA ASN A 212 -5.77 -11.77 -6.62
C ASN A 212 -5.78 -11.58 -8.15
N GLY A 213 -6.79 -12.05 -8.88
CA GLY A 213 -6.93 -11.87 -10.32
C GLY A 213 -7.37 -10.44 -10.66
N ARG A 214 -6.42 -9.53 -10.88
CA ARG A 214 -6.71 -8.11 -11.08
C ARG A 214 -6.29 -7.60 -12.44
N ARG A 215 -7.06 -6.65 -12.98
CA ARG A 215 -6.78 -5.91 -14.22
C ARG A 215 -6.92 -4.41 -13.99
N GLU A 216 -6.22 -3.62 -14.80
CA GLU A 216 -6.35 -2.15 -14.71
C GLU A 216 -7.71 -1.66 -15.21
N SER A 217 -8.24 -2.28 -16.27
CA SER A 217 -9.53 -1.93 -16.86
C SER A 217 -10.03 -3.04 -17.79
N TYR A 218 -11.23 -2.87 -18.36
CA TYR A 218 -11.80 -3.78 -19.35
C TYR A 218 -10.90 -4.01 -20.58
N ALA A 219 -9.93 -3.12 -20.84
CA ALA A 219 -9.02 -3.19 -21.98
C ALA A 219 -7.73 -3.99 -21.72
N HIS A 220 -7.50 -4.50 -20.49
CA HIS A 220 -6.25 -5.16 -20.09
C HIS A 220 -6.50 -6.56 -19.53
N LEU A 221 -5.68 -7.57 -19.80
CA LEU A 221 -5.90 -8.91 -19.21
C LEU A 221 -5.68 -8.91 -17.68
N PRO A 222 -6.44 -9.70 -16.90
CA PRO A 222 -6.13 -9.92 -15.49
C PRO A 222 -4.87 -10.77 -15.32
N MET A 223 -4.21 -10.60 -14.17
CA MET A 223 -3.07 -11.39 -13.72
C MET A 223 -3.04 -11.42 -12.17
N PRO A 224 -2.26 -12.31 -11.53
CA PRO A 224 -2.12 -12.32 -10.08
C PRO A 224 -1.49 -11.01 -9.61
N ARG A 225 -2.14 -10.31 -8.66
CA ARG A 225 -1.72 -9.03 -8.12
C ARG A 225 -2.04 -8.88 -6.65
N MET A 226 -1.15 -8.22 -5.92
CA MET A 226 -1.34 -7.87 -4.50
C MET A 226 -2.62 -7.09 -4.22
N THR A 227 -3.11 -7.17 -2.97
CA THR A 227 -4.17 -6.33 -2.40
C THR A 227 -3.61 -5.41 -1.31
N ASN A 228 -3.70 -5.80 -0.03
CA ASN A 228 -3.02 -5.15 1.09
C ASN A 228 -1.98 -6.12 1.67
N THR A 229 -0.71 -5.92 1.29
CA THR A 229 0.38 -6.80 1.72
C THR A 229 1.08 -6.21 2.95
N TYR A 230 1.15 -6.98 4.04
CA TYR A 230 1.76 -6.51 5.29
C TYR A 230 2.36 -7.67 6.12
N MET A 231 3.20 -7.30 7.09
CA MET A 231 3.75 -8.22 8.07
C MET A 231 2.96 -8.11 9.38
N LEU A 232 2.70 -9.26 10.01
CA LEU A 232 2.06 -9.29 11.34
C LEU A 232 2.99 -8.68 12.40
N PRO A 233 2.44 -8.09 13.47
CA PRO A 233 3.25 -7.49 14.54
C PRO A 233 4.09 -8.54 15.27
N GLY A 234 5.28 -8.14 15.69
CA GLY A 234 6.15 -8.90 16.59
C GLY A 234 5.98 -8.50 18.05
N GLU A 235 6.93 -8.93 18.88
CA GLU A 235 6.88 -8.70 20.34
C GLU A 235 7.59 -7.42 20.79
N HIS A 236 8.44 -6.82 19.94
CA HIS A 236 9.26 -5.67 20.29
C HIS A 236 8.56 -4.34 20.06
N THR A 237 8.78 -3.41 20.98
CA THR A 237 8.37 -2.00 20.83
C THR A 237 9.29 -1.27 19.84
N PRO A 238 8.79 -0.19 19.19
CA PRO A 238 9.63 0.64 18.33
C PRO A 238 10.87 1.18 19.04
N GLU A 239 10.74 1.59 20.31
CA GLU A 239 11.82 2.14 21.13
C GLU A 239 12.91 1.10 21.41
N GLU A 240 12.53 -0.14 21.72
CA GLU A 240 13.48 -1.24 21.90
C GLU A 240 14.28 -1.47 20.62
N ILE A 241 13.64 -1.51 19.45
CA ILE A 241 14.34 -1.71 18.17
C ILE A 241 15.32 -0.57 17.91
N ILE A 242 14.89 0.69 18.08
CA ILE A 242 15.75 1.87 17.88
C ILE A 242 16.94 1.86 18.84
N SER A 243 16.76 1.38 20.08
CA SER A 243 17.86 1.33 21.07
C SER A 243 18.97 0.33 20.72
N THR A 244 18.75 -0.58 19.75
CA THR A 244 19.74 -1.60 19.37
C THR A 244 20.73 -1.17 18.29
N VAL A 245 20.58 0.04 17.72
CA VAL A 245 21.42 0.53 16.60
C VAL A 245 22.34 1.67 16.98
#